data_AF-A0A8S0QF21-F1
#
_entry.id   AF-A0A8S0QF21-F1
#
_cell.length_a   1.000
_cell.length_b   1.000
_cell.length_c   1.000
_cell.angle_alpha   90.00
_cell.angle_beta   90.00
_cell.angle_gamma   90.00
#
_symmetry.space_group_name_H-M   'P 1'
#
loop_
_entity.id
_entity.type
_entity.pdbx_description
1 polymer ?
#
loop_
_entity_poly.entity_id
_entity_poly.type
_entity_poly.pdbx_seq_one_letter_code
_entity_poly.pdbx_strand_id
1 'polypeptide(L)'
;MNANNEKLQRSYNELLEYKLVVQKASQFFHSAQSSAAAQHKEFESHILGEGSVDRPLLLEQEMTTDPLNQVKLGFVSGLVGREKSMAFE
;
A
#
# COMPACT_ATOMS: atom_id res chain seq x y z
N MET A 1 32.01 -0.36 29.15
CA MET A 1 30.59 -0.57 28.78
C MET A 1 30.56 -1.66 27.71
N ASN A 2 29.74 -2.69 27.86
CA ASN A 2 29.83 -3.92 27.04
C ASN A 2 29.15 -3.69 25.68
N ALA A 3 29.93 -3.50 24.61
CA ALA A 3 29.43 -3.27 23.25
C ALA A 3 28.45 -4.35 22.74
N ASN A 4 28.52 -5.57 23.30
CA ASN A 4 27.59 -6.64 22.93
C ASN A 4 26.17 -6.38 23.45
N ASN A 5 26.03 -5.72 24.61
CA ASN A 5 24.73 -5.39 25.18
C ASN A 5 24.02 -4.32 24.35
N GLU A 6 24.75 -3.31 23.89
CA GLU A 6 24.22 -2.26 23.01
C GLU A 6 23.77 -2.82 21.65
N LYS A 7 24.54 -3.74 21.07
CA LYS A 7 24.16 -4.44 19.83
C LYS A 7 22.88 -5.27 20.02
N LEU A 8 22.80 -6.04 21.11
CA LEU A 8 21.62 -6.85 21.41
C LEU A 8 20.37 -5.98 21.60
N GLN A 9 20.49 -4.90 22.36
CA GLN A 9 19.39 -3.96 22.57
C GLN A 9 18.94 -3.30 21.27
N ARG A 10 19.88 -2.90 20.41
CA ARG A 10 19.58 -2.35 19.08
C ARG A 10 18.82 -3.36 18.23
N SER A 11 19.34 -4.59 18.08
CA SER A 11 18.69 -5.62 17.27
C SER A 11 17.31 -6.02 17.81
N TYR A 12 17.14 -6.02 19.13
CA TYR A 12 15.84 -6.24 19.76
C TYR A 12 14.83 -5.16 19.36
N ASN A 13 15.22 -3.88 19.45
CA ASN A 13 14.36 -2.76 19.09
C ASN A 13 14.01 -2.78 17.60
N GLU A 14 14.99 -2.98 16.72
CA GLU A 14 14.78 -3.07 15.27
C GLU A 14 13.79 -4.18 14.91
N LEU A 15 13.89 -5.34 15.56
CA LEU A 15 12.98 -6.46 15.31
C LEU A 15 11.55 -6.20 15.84
N LEU A 16 11.44 -5.51 16.98
CA LEU A 16 10.16 -5.10 17.55
C LEU A 16 9.44 -4.10 16.63
N GLU A 17 10.17 -3.11 16.14
CA GLU A 17 9.69 -2.11 15.18
C GLU A 17 9.27 -2.76 13.87
N TYR A 18 10.10 -3.65 13.31
CA TYR A 18 9.79 -4.40 12.09
C TYR A 18 8.51 -5.23 12.24
N LYS A 19 8.35 -5.96 13.36
CA LYS A 19 7.13 -6.71 13.65
C LYS A 19 5.89 -5.81 13.62
N LEU A 20 5.96 -4.62 14.21
CA LEU A 20 4.84 -3.68 14.23
C LEU A 20 4.49 -3.19 12.83
N VAL A 21 5.50 -2.81 12.03
CA VAL A 21 5.32 -2.38 10.63
C VAL A 21 4.62 -3.47 9.84
N VAL A 22 5.11 -4.72 9.90
CA VAL A 22 4.50 -5.84 9.17
C VAL A 22 3.04 -6.03 9.57
N GLN A 23 2.72 -6.01 10.87
CA GLN A 23 1.34 -6.18 11.33
C GLN A 23 0.40 -5.06 10.82
N LYS A 24 0.85 -3.81 10.85
CA LYS A 24 0.02 -2.65 10.45
C LYS A 24 -0.08 -2.50 8.94
N ALA A 25 1.04 -2.68 8.23
CA ALA A 25 1.09 -2.63 6.78
C ALA A 25 0.22 -3.72 6.17
N SER A 26 0.31 -4.96 6.67
CA SER A 26 -0.55 -6.05 6.19
C SER A 26 -2.03 -5.73 6.36
N GLN A 27 -2.44 -5.21 7.53
CA GLN A 27 -3.82 -4.78 7.76
C GLN A 27 -4.25 -3.70 6.76
N PHE A 28 -3.42 -2.67 6.56
CA PHE A 28 -3.71 -1.58 5.64
C PHE A 28 -3.88 -2.06 4.20
N PHE A 29 -2.95 -2.87 3.70
CA PHE A 29 -3.00 -3.37 2.32
C PHE A 29 -4.18 -4.32 2.08
N HIS A 30 -4.53 -5.18 3.05
CA HIS A 30 -5.72 -6.01 2.96
C HIS A 30 -7.00 -5.17 2.90
N SER A 31 -7.13 -4.14 3.75
CA SER A 31 -8.28 -3.24 3.72
C SER A 31 -8.36 -2.44 2.41
N ALA A 32 -7.23 -1.91 1.93
CA ALA A 32 -7.17 -1.17 0.67
C ALA A 32 -7.55 -2.05 -0.53
N GLN A 33 -7.04 -3.28 -0.58
CA GLN A 33 -7.40 -4.25 -1.61
C GLN A 33 -8.89 -4.58 -1.58
N SER A 34 -9.45 -4.86 -0.40
CA SER A 34 -10.88 -5.16 -0.26
C SER A 34 -11.76 -3.97 -0.65
N SER A 35 -11.36 -2.74 -0.33
CA SER A 35 -12.09 -1.53 -0.69
C SER A 35 -12.04 -1.27 -2.20
N ALA A 36 -10.87 -1.43 -2.82
CA ALA A 36 -10.72 -1.28 -4.26
C ALA A 36 -11.55 -2.33 -5.01
N ALA A 37 -11.51 -3.60 -4.59
CA ALA A 37 -12.33 -4.66 -5.17
C ALA A 37 -13.84 -4.39 -5.04
N ALA A 38 -14.28 -3.81 -3.91
CA ALA A 38 -15.67 -3.42 -3.72
C ALA A 38 -16.08 -2.28 -4.68
N GLN A 39 -15.24 -1.25 -4.85
CA GLN A 39 -15.48 -0.15 -5.80
C GLN A 39 -15.52 -0.64 -7.26
N HIS A 40 -14.64 -1.57 -7.65
CA HIS A 40 -14.68 -2.17 -8.98
C HIS A 40 -16.01 -2.90 -9.23
N LYS A 41 -16.47 -3.70 -8.26
CA LYS A 41 -17.74 -4.43 -8.37
C LYS A 41 -18.95 -3.49 -8.43
N GLU A 42 -18.94 -2.39 -7.68
CA GLU A 42 -19.98 -1.36 -7.73
C GLU A 42 -20.00 -0.68 -9.11
N PHE A 43 -18.84 -0.32 -9.64
CA PHE A 43 -18.70 0.27 -10.98
C PHE A 43 -19.21 -0.67 -12.09
N GLU A 44 -18.87 -1.96 -12.04
CA GLU A 44 -19.41 -2.96 -12.97
C GLU A 44 -20.93 -3.12 -12.85
N SER A 45 -21.47 -3.06 -11.63
CA SER A 45 -22.91 -3.16 -11.41
C SER A 45 -23.68 -1.95 -11.94
N HIS A 46 -23.10 -0.75 -11.89
CA HIS A 46 -23.67 0.45 -12.49
C HIS A 46 -23.64 0.40 -14.03
N ILE A 47 -22.57 -0.15 -14.62
CA ILE A 47 -22.49 -0.35 -16.08
C ILE A 47 -23.56 -1.32 -16.59
N LEU A 48 -23.91 -2.35 -15.81
CA LEU A 48 -24.92 -3.34 -16.22
C LEU A 48 -26.37 -2.88 -15.95
N GLY A 49 -26.58 -1.95 -15.02
CA GLY A 49 -27.91 -1.50 -14.57
C GLY A 49 -28.51 -0.34 -15.38
N GLU A 50 -27.69 0.53 -15.96
CA GLU A 50 -28.14 1.62 -16.81
C GLU A 50 -27.64 1.39 -18.24
N GLY A 51 -28.52 0.87 -19.09
CA GLY A 51 -28.27 0.88 -20.53
C GLY A 51 -28.15 2.32 -21.02
N SER A 52 -26.94 2.85 -21.13
CA SER A 52 -26.69 4.12 -21.81
C SER A 52 -25.24 4.22 -22.28
N VAL A 53 -25.12 3.98 -23.58
CA VAL A 53 -24.22 4.63 -24.55
C VAL A 53 -23.30 5.72 -23.98
N ASP A 54 -22.01 5.55 -24.28
CA ASP A 54 -20.93 6.56 -24.24
C ASP A 54 -19.98 6.53 -23.01
N ARG A 55 -19.07 5.55 -23.00
CA ARG A 55 -17.76 5.74 -22.35
C ARG A 55 -16.66 4.82 -22.93
N PRO A 56 -16.18 5.07 -24.16
CA PRO A 56 -15.12 4.26 -24.78
C PRO A 56 -13.70 4.66 -24.35
N LEU A 57 -13.51 5.69 -23.52
CA LEU A 57 -12.17 6.29 -23.31
C LEU A 57 -11.36 5.77 -22.11
N LEU A 58 -11.94 4.98 -21.22
CA LEU A 58 -11.23 4.49 -20.02
C LEU A 58 -10.57 3.11 -20.23
N LEU A 59 -11.04 2.33 -21.20
CA LEU A 59 -10.51 0.99 -21.48
C LEU A 59 -9.23 1.04 -22.33
N GLU A 60 -9.05 2.08 -23.15
CA GLU A 60 -7.88 2.23 -24.02
C GLU A 60 -6.62 2.69 -23.27
N GLN A 61 -6.77 3.33 -22.11
CA GLN A 61 -5.61 3.84 -21.35
C GLN A 61 -4.87 2.73 -20.61
N GLU A 62 -5.52 1.59 -20.33
CA GLU A 62 -4.92 0.46 -19.62
C GLU A 62 -4.03 -0.42 -20.53
N MET A 63 -4.16 -0.32 -21.86
CA MET A 63 -3.40 -1.14 -22.82
C MET A 63 -2.10 -0.49 -23.31
N THR A 64 -1.73 0.70 -22.83
CA THR A 64 -0.52 1.42 -23.32
C THR A 64 0.70 1.31 -22.42
N THR A 65 0.57 0.73 -21.22
CA THR A 65 1.72 0.50 -20.33
C THR A 65 2.21 -0.94 -20.47
N ASP A 66 3.33 -1.11 -21.17
CA ASP A 66 4.12 -2.33 -21.22
C ASP A 66 4.36 -2.90 -19.80
N PRO A 67 3.76 -4.06 -19.44
CA PRO A 67 3.82 -4.62 -18.09
C PRO A 67 5.23 -5.00 -17.64
N LEU A 68 6.19 -5.11 -18.56
CA LEU A 68 7.49 -5.73 -18.31
C LEU A 68 8.57 -4.75 -17.81
N ASN A 69 8.35 -3.43 -17.96
CA ASN A 69 9.39 -2.42 -17.73
C ASN A 69 9.15 -1.50 -16.52
N GLN A 70 8.10 -1.72 -15.74
CA GLN A 70 7.91 -0.99 -14.49
C GLN A 70 8.29 -1.88 -13.31
N VAL A 71 9.52 -1.75 -12.82
CA VAL A 71 9.80 -2.05 -11.40
C VAL A 71 9.11 -0.95 -10.59
N LYS A 72 7.78 -0.99 -10.55
CA LYS A 72 6.97 -0.09 -9.74
C LYS A 72 7.15 -0.57 -8.33
N LEU A 73 8.09 0.03 -7.60
CA LEU A 73 8.18 -0.10 -6.15
C LEU A 73 6.77 0.18 -5.62
N GLY A 74 6.04 -0.86 -5.19
CA GLY A 74 4.62 -0.77 -4.92
C GLY A 74 4.35 0.30 -3.86
N PHE A 75 4.85 0.07 -2.66
CA PHE A 75 4.78 0.99 -1.52
C PHE A 75 5.95 0.73 -0.58
N VAL A 76 6.38 1.77 0.15
CA VAL A 76 7.36 1.64 1.25
C VAL A 76 6.63 1.93 2.56
N SER A 77 6.85 1.10 3.59
CA SER A 77 6.27 1.28 4.92
C SER A 77 7.36 1.28 5.99
N GLY A 78 7.14 2.07 7.05
CA GLY A 78 8.12 2.25 8.12
C GLY A 78 7.50 2.97 9.32
N LEU A 79 8.34 3.30 10.31
CA LEU A 79 7.93 4.06 11.51
C LEU A 79 8.61 5.43 11.50
N VAL A 80 7.89 6.43 11.99
CA VAL A 80 8.40 7.78 12.22
C VAL A 80 8.10 8.17 13.67
N GLY A 81 9.06 8.83 14.32
CA GLY A 81 8.85 9.41 15.66
C GLY A 81 7.68 10.39 15.61
N ARG A 82 6.79 10.35 16.61
CA ARG A 82 5.58 11.17 16.64
C ARG A 82 5.89 12.66 16.58
N GLU A 83 6.99 13.06 17.19
CA GLU A 83 7.49 14.43 17.18
C GLU A 83 7.91 14.91 15.78
N LYS A 84 8.19 13.99 14.85
CA LYS A 84 8.56 14.29 13.47
C LYS A 84 7.44 14.04 12.47
N SER A 85 6.25 13.61 12.93
CA SER A 85 5.18 13.19 12.02
C SER A 85 4.71 14.34 11.11
N MET A 86 4.56 15.56 11.66
CA MET A 86 4.10 16.72 10.87
C MET A 86 5.11 17.18 9.83
N ALA A 87 6.41 16.94 10.05
CA ALA A 87 7.44 17.31 9.07
C ALA A 87 7.64 16.23 8.00
N PHE A 88 7.09 15.03 8.23
CA PHE A 88 7.19 13.89 7.34
C PHE A 88 6.00 13.80 6.36
N GLU A 89 4.84 14.33 6.74
CA GLU A 89 3.65 14.51 5.88
C GLU A 89 3.87 15.59 4.81
#